data_AF-A0A7V8WL65-F1
#
_entry.id   AF-A0A7V8WL65-F1
#
_cell.length_a   1.000
_cell.length_b   1.000
_cell.length_c   1.000
_cell.angle_alpha   90.00
_cell.angle_beta   90.00
_cell.angle_gamma   90.00
#
_symmetry.space_group_name_H-M   'P 1'
#
loop_
_entity.id
_entity.type
_entity.pdbx_description
1 polymer ?
#
loop_
_entity_poly.entity_id
_entity_poly.type
_entity_poly.pdbx_seq_one_letter_code
_entity_poly.pdbx_strand_id
1 'polypeptide(L)'
;MGPSNFQSIGLITRREITQRLRDKAFLISTAFTAIIILGIVLVPQLVGGDDDEQRLGFAGEASRPLAEALEGLPQDGPVTVETRSYPDEAEATAAVKAGEVEAALIDGRLVVESEAPEELVAAVQAAERRLRVQGLIRTQQVPQDELEAALDPQPVGVRALDPPDPREGELTTIAAVGVLLLYLQVITYGYWIAMGVAEEKSSRVVEVLLAKTRPAPLMAGKILGIGLL
;
A
#
# COMPACT_ATOMS: atom_id res chain seq x y z
N MET A 1 23.89 56.35 -5.62
CA MET A 1 23.16 55.36 -6.44
C MET A 1 22.48 54.39 -5.50
N GLY A 2 21.14 54.30 -5.53
CA GLY A 2 20.42 53.29 -4.76
C GLY A 2 20.68 51.88 -5.30
N PRO A 3 20.50 50.83 -4.49
CA PRO A 3 20.66 49.45 -4.95
C PRO A 3 19.68 49.13 -6.09
N SER A 4 20.08 48.25 -7.01
CA SER A 4 19.20 47.80 -8.10
C SER A 4 18.03 46.97 -7.55
N ASN A 5 16.92 46.90 -8.30
CA ASN A 5 15.75 46.11 -7.89
C ASN A 5 16.11 44.64 -7.61
N PHE A 6 17.01 44.05 -8.39
CA PHE A 6 17.50 42.69 -8.21
C PHE A 6 18.31 42.50 -6.91
N GLN A 7 19.15 43.48 -6.55
CA GLN A 7 19.89 43.43 -5.28
C GLN A 7 18.94 43.53 -4.08
N SER A 8 17.89 44.35 -4.19
CA SER A 8 16.87 44.49 -3.15
C SER A 8 16.07 43.19 -2.97
N ILE A 9 15.65 42.56 -4.07
CA ILE A 9 14.98 41.26 -4.05
C ILE A 9 15.85 40.21 -3.35
N GLY A 10 17.11 40.05 -3.77
CA GLY A 10 18.02 39.05 -3.20
C GLY A 10 18.30 39.25 -1.70
N LEU A 11 18.42 40.49 -1.23
CA LEU A 11 18.60 40.78 0.20
C LEU A 11 17.36 40.39 1.02
N ILE A 12 16.17 40.65 0.50
CA ILE A 12 14.90 40.31 1.14
C ILE A 12 14.71 38.80 1.16
N THR A 13 14.95 38.12 0.03
CA THR A 13 14.92 36.66 -0.07
C THR A 13 15.85 36.00 0.93
N ARG A 14 17.11 36.45 1.04
CA ARG A 14 18.08 35.90 2.01
C ARG A 14 17.61 36.08 3.45
N ARG A 15 17.08 37.26 3.77
CA ARG A 15 16.54 37.53 5.11
C ARG A 15 15.37 36.59 5.41
N GLU A 16 14.42 36.45 4.49
CA GLU A 16 13.24 35.61 4.66
C GLU A 16 13.63 34.14 4.89
N ILE A 17 14.53 33.60 4.06
CA ILE A 17 15.07 32.24 4.21
C ILE A 17 15.69 32.07 5.61
N THR A 18 16.52 33.02 6.04
CA THR A 18 17.21 32.93 7.34
C THR A 18 16.22 33.05 8.51
N GLN A 19 15.15 33.84 8.37
CA GLN A 19 14.11 33.97 9.40
C GLN A 19 13.27 32.69 9.51
N ARG A 20 12.88 32.10 8.38
CA ARG A 20 12.10 30.85 8.35
C ARG A 20 12.89 29.63 8.81
N LEU A 21 14.15 29.49 8.39
CA LEU A 21 15.02 28.40 8.87
C LEU A 21 15.33 28.47 10.38
N ARG A 22 15.10 29.62 11.02
CA ARG A 22 15.23 29.79 12.47
C ARG A 22 13.88 29.68 13.20
N ASP A 23 12.78 29.60 12.47
CA ASP A 23 11.46 29.42 13.02
C ASP A 23 11.30 27.95 13.47
N LYS A 24 11.04 27.76 14.77
CA LYS A 24 10.87 26.43 15.35
C LYS A 24 9.66 25.72 14.76
N ALA A 25 8.58 26.44 14.45
CA ALA A 25 7.38 25.83 13.89
C ALA A 25 7.66 25.22 12.51
N PHE A 26 8.40 25.96 11.67
CA PHE A 26 8.83 25.50 10.36
C PHE A 26 9.75 24.27 10.46
N LEU A 27 10.80 24.33 11.30
CA LEU A 27 11.72 23.21 11.46
C LEU A 27 11.02 21.96 12.00
N ILE A 28 10.10 22.11 12.96
CA ILE A 28 9.34 21.00 13.53
C ILE A 28 8.44 20.36 12.47
N SER A 29 7.71 21.16 11.67
CA SER A 29 6.84 20.61 10.62
C SER A 29 7.63 19.88 9.55
N THR A 30 8.75 20.44 9.09
CA THR A 30 9.58 19.83 8.05
C THR A 30 10.23 18.54 8.55
N ALA A 31 10.73 18.54 9.80
CA ALA A 31 11.27 17.32 10.42
C ALA A 31 10.21 16.24 10.59
N PHE A 32 8.99 16.61 11.01
CA PHE A 32 7.88 15.68 11.16
C PHE A 32 7.49 15.04 9.82
N THR A 33 7.33 15.84 8.77
CA THR A 33 7.05 15.31 7.42
C THR A 33 8.18 14.41 6.91
N ALA A 34 9.45 14.79 7.12
CA ALA A 34 10.59 13.96 6.73
C ALA A 34 10.61 12.61 7.47
N ILE A 35 10.27 12.59 8.76
CA ILE A 35 10.14 11.35 9.54
C ILE A 35 9.00 10.47 9.00
N ILE A 36 7.85 11.06 8.66
CA ILE A 36 6.74 10.33 8.05
C ILE A 36 7.16 9.68 6.74
N ILE A 37 7.79 10.44 5.84
CA ILE A 37 8.27 9.92 4.55
C ILE A 37 9.26 8.77 4.78
N LEU A 38 10.20 8.95 5.71
CA LEU A 38 11.18 7.91 6.04
C LEU A 38 10.49 6.66 6.59
N GLY A 39 9.49 6.82 7.46
CA GLY A 39 8.69 5.71 7.97
C GLY A 39 7.96 4.96 6.87
N ILE A 40 7.31 5.67 5.96
CA ILE A 40 6.57 5.07 4.83
C ILE A 40 7.51 4.29 3.90
N VAL A 41 8.75 4.77 3.71
CA VAL A 41 9.74 4.08 2.87
C VAL A 41 10.42 2.91 3.58
N LEU A 42 10.71 3.03 4.88
CA LEU A 42 11.48 2.01 5.63
C LEU A 42 10.62 0.92 6.27
N VAL A 43 9.38 1.21 6.67
CA VAL A 43 8.52 0.25 7.37
C VAL A 43 8.23 -0.98 6.50
N PRO A 44 7.84 -0.86 5.22
CA PRO A 44 7.62 -2.03 4.36
C PRO A 44 8.87 -2.90 4.22
N GLN A 45 10.07 -2.29 4.19
CA GLN A 45 11.34 -3.03 4.09
C GLN A 45 11.69 -3.82 5.35
N LEU A 46 11.14 -3.43 6.50
CA LEU A 46 11.38 -4.10 7.79
C LEU A 46 10.32 -5.17 8.10
N VAL A 47 9.09 -4.98 7.62
CA VAL A 47 7.97 -5.90 7.86
C VAL A 47 8.00 -7.08 6.90
N GLY A 48 8.64 -6.95 5.73
CA GLY A 48 8.53 -7.95 4.67
C GLY A 48 7.19 -7.79 3.95
N GLY A 49 7.19 -7.90 2.63
CA GLY A 49 5.93 -8.05 1.91
C GLY A 49 5.30 -9.35 2.41
N ASP A 50 4.11 -9.28 2.99
CA ASP A 50 3.31 -10.49 3.16
C ASP A 50 3.10 -11.02 1.74
N ASP A 51 3.74 -12.15 1.43
CA ASP A 51 3.34 -12.97 0.28
C ASP A 51 1.84 -13.25 0.46
N ASP A 52 1.05 -13.17 -0.61
CA ASP A 52 -0.41 -13.32 -0.63
C ASP A 52 -0.85 -14.76 -0.23
N GLU A 53 -0.56 -15.18 1.01
CA GLU A 53 -0.88 -16.48 1.57
C GLU A 53 -2.35 -16.46 2.05
N GLN A 54 -3.20 -17.15 1.28
CA GLN A 54 -4.63 -17.20 1.54
C GLN A 54 -4.92 -18.25 2.61
N ARG A 55 -5.38 -17.81 3.78
CA ARG A 55 -5.66 -18.67 4.94
C ARG A 55 -7.08 -19.23 4.85
N LEU A 56 -7.22 -20.53 4.67
CA LEU A 56 -8.51 -21.23 4.54
C LEU A 56 -8.81 -22.10 5.77
N GLY A 57 -9.90 -21.77 6.47
CA GLY A 57 -10.45 -22.58 7.55
C GLY A 57 -11.29 -23.75 7.03
N PHE A 58 -11.30 -24.86 7.77
CA PHE A 58 -12.14 -26.02 7.50
C PHE A 58 -12.87 -26.42 8.77
N ALA A 59 -14.19 -26.61 8.68
CA ALA A 59 -14.99 -27.12 9.79
C ALA A 59 -15.53 -28.52 9.49
N GLY A 60 -15.43 -29.43 10.45
CA GLY A 60 -16.01 -30.76 10.38
C GLY A 60 -15.20 -31.80 9.57
N GLU A 61 -15.45 -33.08 9.84
CA GLU A 61 -14.71 -34.20 9.23
C GLU A 61 -14.94 -34.33 7.71
N ALA A 62 -16.09 -33.88 7.21
CA ALA A 62 -16.43 -33.95 5.78
C ALA A 62 -15.51 -33.08 4.90
N SER A 63 -14.91 -32.05 5.49
CA SER A 63 -14.08 -31.05 4.81
C SER A 63 -12.60 -31.45 4.75
N ARG A 64 -12.21 -32.47 5.53
CA ARG A 64 -10.82 -32.92 5.71
C ARG A 64 -10.15 -33.48 4.43
N PRO A 65 -10.82 -34.30 3.59
CA PRO A 65 -10.22 -34.79 2.35
C PRO A 65 -9.94 -33.67 1.35
N LEU A 66 -10.69 -32.57 1.43
CA LEU A 66 -10.48 -31.41 0.58
C LEU A 66 -9.32 -30.55 1.08
N ALA A 67 -9.18 -30.40 2.40
CA ALA A 67 -8.02 -29.73 3.00
C ALA A 67 -6.71 -30.42 2.57
N GLU A 68 -6.64 -31.74 2.68
CA GLU A 68 -5.47 -32.53 2.24
C GLU A 68 -5.20 -32.40 0.73
N ALA A 69 -6.26 -32.34 -0.08
CA ALA A 69 -6.13 -32.15 -1.52
C ALA A 69 -5.63 -30.75 -1.91
N LEU A 70 -5.91 -29.73 -1.08
CA LEU A 70 -5.45 -28.36 -1.26
C LEU A 70 -4.01 -28.17 -0.76
N GLU A 71 -3.64 -28.79 0.37
CA GLU A 71 -2.24 -28.82 0.85
C GLU A 71 -1.29 -29.56 -0.10
N GLY A 72 -1.82 -30.55 -0.83
CA GLY A 72 -1.07 -31.29 -1.83
C GLY A 72 -0.86 -30.55 -3.16
N LEU A 73 -1.33 -29.30 -3.29
CA LEU A 73 -1.06 -28.48 -4.46
C LEU A 73 0.40 -27.98 -4.43
N PRO A 74 1.05 -27.83 -5.60
CA PRO A 74 2.38 -27.24 -5.67
C PRO A 74 2.38 -25.83 -5.05
N GLN A 75 3.26 -25.60 -4.08
CA GLN A 75 3.44 -24.34 -3.35
C GLN A 75 3.95 -23.18 -4.23
N ASP A 76 4.37 -23.47 -5.48
CA ASP A 76 4.75 -22.48 -6.50
C ASP A 76 3.55 -22.00 -7.36
N GLY A 77 2.33 -22.33 -6.93
CA GLY A 77 1.09 -21.92 -7.60
C GLY A 77 0.70 -20.47 -7.31
N PRO A 78 -0.28 -19.91 -8.04
CA PRO A 78 -0.77 -18.54 -7.83
C PRO A 78 -1.51 -18.33 -6.50
N VAL A 79 -1.77 -19.40 -5.74
CA VAL A 79 -2.44 -19.34 -4.43
C VAL A 79 -1.75 -20.31 -3.48
N THR A 80 -1.18 -19.78 -2.41
CA THR A 80 -0.72 -20.59 -1.28
C THR A 80 -1.86 -20.69 -0.29
N VAL A 81 -2.36 -21.90 -0.04
CA VAL A 81 -3.49 -22.14 0.86
C VAL A 81 -2.98 -22.74 2.16
N GLU A 82 -3.03 -21.98 3.25
CA GLU A 82 -2.79 -22.52 4.59
C GLU A 82 -4.12 -23.06 5.14
N THR A 83 -4.16 -24.34 5.52
CA THR A 83 -5.38 -24.96 6.06
C THR A 83 -5.40 -24.96 7.58
N ARG A 84 -6.55 -24.59 8.16
CA ARG A 84 -6.76 -24.65 9.62
C ARG A 84 -8.04 -25.37 9.96
N SER A 85 -7.95 -26.40 10.81
CA SER A 85 -9.11 -27.21 11.21
C SER A 85 -9.79 -26.63 12.44
N TYR A 86 -11.11 -26.55 12.38
CA TYR A 86 -11.99 -26.12 13.46
C TYR A 86 -12.97 -27.25 13.84
N PRO A 87 -13.33 -27.36 15.14
CA PRO A 87 -14.18 -28.43 15.64
C PRO A 87 -15.64 -28.30 15.21
N ASP A 88 -16.16 -27.08 15.01
CA ASP A 88 -17.54 -26.83 14.59
C ASP A 88 -17.70 -25.62 13.66
N GLU A 89 -18.87 -25.50 13.03
CA GLU A 89 -19.24 -24.38 12.14
C GLU A 89 -19.21 -23.02 12.85
N ALA A 90 -19.52 -22.99 14.15
CA ALA A 90 -19.63 -21.76 14.92
C ALA A 90 -18.23 -21.13 15.14
N GLU A 91 -17.24 -21.94 15.51
CA GLU A 91 -15.85 -21.52 15.67
C GLU A 91 -15.22 -21.14 14.33
N ALA A 92 -15.47 -21.90 13.26
CA ALA A 92 -14.95 -21.56 11.93
C ALA A 92 -15.54 -20.24 11.41
N THR A 93 -16.84 -20.01 11.61
CA THR A 93 -17.49 -18.74 11.24
C THR A 93 -17.00 -17.58 12.10
N ALA A 94 -16.73 -17.81 13.39
CA ALA A 94 -16.14 -16.81 14.27
C ALA A 94 -14.72 -16.43 13.83
N ALA A 95 -13.93 -17.40 13.39
CA ALA A 95 -12.58 -17.17 12.88
C ALA A 95 -12.58 -16.33 11.59
N VAL A 96 -13.53 -16.56 10.68
CA VAL A 96 -13.72 -15.70 9.48
C VAL A 96 -14.05 -14.27 9.89
N LYS A 97 -14.98 -14.06 10.83
CA LYS A 97 -15.35 -12.72 11.33
C LYS A 97 -14.23 -12.02 12.12
N ALA A 98 -13.29 -12.78 12.67
CA ALA A 98 -12.14 -12.26 13.40
C ALA A 98 -10.96 -11.94 12.45
N GLY A 99 -11.05 -12.30 11.17
CA GLY A 99 -9.94 -12.16 10.21
C GLY A 99 -8.79 -13.14 10.46
N GLU A 100 -9.01 -14.22 11.22
CA GLU A 100 -8.02 -15.27 11.42
C GLU A 100 -7.84 -16.16 10.19
N VAL A 101 -8.91 -16.34 9.43
CA VAL A 101 -8.95 -17.02 8.14
C VAL A 101 -9.79 -16.19 7.17
N GLU A 102 -9.47 -16.21 5.89
CA GLU A 102 -10.17 -15.43 4.86
C GLU A 102 -11.49 -16.08 4.45
N ALA A 103 -11.54 -17.41 4.51
CA ALA A 103 -12.74 -18.18 4.24
C ALA A 103 -12.78 -19.43 5.13
N ALA A 104 -13.97 -19.98 5.33
CA ALA A 104 -14.17 -21.28 5.96
C ALA A 104 -15.00 -22.19 5.06
N LEU A 105 -14.53 -23.41 4.81
CA LEU A 105 -15.35 -24.42 4.16
C LEU A 105 -16.13 -25.23 5.20
N ILE A 106 -17.46 -25.15 5.12
CA ILE A 106 -18.38 -25.83 6.02
C ILE A 106 -19.42 -26.58 5.17
N ASP A 107 -19.44 -27.91 5.28
CA ASP A 107 -20.39 -28.78 4.54
C ASP A 107 -20.45 -28.50 3.02
N GLY A 108 -19.30 -28.25 2.40
CA GLY A 108 -19.21 -27.94 0.96
C GLY A 108 -19.68 -26.54 0.58
N ARG A 109 -19.89 -25.65 1.56
CA ARG A 109 -20.18 -24.23 1.35
C ARG A 109 -19.01 -23.39 1.81
N LEU A 110 -18.52 -22.52 0.94
CA LEU A 110 -17.51 -21.53 1.30
C LEU A 110 -18.19 -20.36 2.02
N VAL A 111 -17.84 -20.16 3.28
CA VAL A 111 -18.30 -19.06 4.13
C VAL A 111 -17.20 -18.01 4.16
N VAL A 112 -17.53 -16.81 3.71
CA VAL A 112 -16.62 -15.65 3.62
C VAL A 112 -17.27 -14.45 4.30
N GLU A 113 -16.46 -13.49 4.76
CA GLU A 113 -17.00 -12.31 5.45
C GLU A 113 -17.78 -11.39 4.48
N SER A 114 -17.21 -11.13 3.31
CA SER A 114 -17.81 -10.22 2.31
C SER A 114 -17.85 -10.83 0.92
N GLU A 115 -16.68 -11.11 0.35
CA GLU A 115 -16.53 -11.63 -1.00
C GLU A 115 -15.44 -12.69 -1.03
N ALA A 116 -15.65 -13.75 -1.79
CA ALA A 116 -14.69 -14.83 -1.90
C ALA A 116 -13.66 -14.48 -2.99
N PRO A 117 -12.34 -14.58 -2.73
CA PRO A 117 -11.33 -14.41 -3.76
C PRO A 117 -11.59 -15.38 -4.93
N GLU A 118 -11.57 -14.89 -6.17
CA GLU A 118 -11.85 -15.72 -7.36
C GLU A 118 -10.87 -16.90 -7.47
N GLU A 119 -9.63 -16.67 -7.07
CA GLU A 119 -8.54 -17.63 -7.09
C GLU A 119 -8.75 -18.74 -6.05
N LEU A 120 -9.22 -18.39 -4.84
CA LEU A 120 -9.61 -19.35 -3.80
C LEU A 120 -10.77 -20.22 -4.25
N VAL A 121 -11.79 -19.61 -4.85
CA VAL A 121 -12.95 -20.33 -5.38
C VAL A 121 -12.52 -21.28 -6.51
N ALA A 122 -11.63 -20.84 -7.40
CA ALA A 122 -11.08 -21.68 -8.46
C ALA A 122 -10.27 -22.86 -7.90
N ALA A 123 -9.43 -22.63 -6.89
CA ALA A 123 -8.65 -23.67 -6.22
C ALA A 123 -9.53 -24.73 -5.54
N VAL A 124 -10.52 -24.28 -4.75
CA VAL A 124 -11.49 -25.16 -4.07
C VAL A 124 -12.28 -25.99 -5.10
N GLN A 125 -12.77 -25.37 -6.18
CA GLN A 125 -13.50 -26.08 -7.25
C GLN A 125 -12.62 -27.09 -7.99
N ALA A 126 -11.33 -26.79 -8.20
CA ALA A 126 -10.38 -27.71 -8.81
C ALA A 126 -10.15 -28.93 -7.91
N ALA A 127 -9.94 -28.71 -6.62
CA ALA A 127 -9.78 -29.78 -5.62
C ALA A 127 -11.04 -30.65 -5.51
N GLU A 128 -12.23 -30.07 -5.47
CA GLU A 128 -13.50 -30.83 -5.44
C GLU A 128 -13.67 -31.69 -6.70
N ARG A 129 -13.35 -31.14 -7.87
CA ARG A 129 -13.44 -31.86 -9.15
C ARG A 129 -12.51 -33.06 -9.14
N ARG A 130 -11.28 -32.90 -8.61
CA ARG A 130 -10.30 -33.98 -8.45
C ARG A 130 -10.85 -35.08 -7.55
N LEU A 131 -11.37 -34.74 -6.37
CA LEU A 131 -11.97 -35.71 -5.45
C LEU A 131 -13.18 -36.43 -6.05
N ARG A 132 -14.05 -35.70 -6.78
CA ARG A 132 -15.21 -36.29 -7.45
C ARG A 132 -14.81 -37.28 -8.54
N VAL A 133 -13.82 -36.91 -9.37
CA VAL A 133 -13.29 -37.79 -10.42
C VAL A 133 -12.63 -39.03 -9.80
N GLN A 134 -11.87 -38.88 -8.71
CA GLN A 134 -11.31 -40.02 -7.99
C GLN A 134 -12.40 -40.94 -7.42
N GLY A 135 -13.46 -40.36 -6.83
CA GLY A 135 -14.59 -41.13 -6.30
C GLY A 135 -15.30 -41.95 -7.37
N LEU A 136 -15.49 -41.38 -8.57
CA LEU A 136 -16.06 -42.09 -9.72
C LEU A 136 -15.12 -43.18 -10.24
N ILE A 137 -13.81 -42.91 -10.36
CA ILE A 137 -12.86 -43.87 -10.92
C ILE A 137 -12.58 -45.06 -9.98
N ARG A 138 -12.68 -44.87 -8.65
CA ARG A 138 -12.61 -45.97 -7.68
C ARG A 138 -13.66 -47.07 -7.95
N THR A 139 -14.80 -46.74 -8.54
CA THR A 139 -15.80 -47.75 -8.93
C THR A 139 -15.39 -48.61 -10.13
N GLN A 140 -14.38 -48.19 -10.89
CA GLN A 140 -13.83 -48.92 -12.04
C GLN A 140 -12.53 -49.70 -11.71
N GLN A 141 -12.14 -49.76 -10.43
CA GLN A 141 -10.94 -50.49 -9.96
C GLN A 141 -9.62 -50.09 -10.63
N VAL A 142 -9.50 -48.84 -11.10
CA VAL A 142 -8.23 -48.32 -11.60
C VAL A 142 -7.24 -48.22 -10.43
N PRO A 143 -5.99 -48.72 -10.59
CA PRO A 143 -4.93 -48.56 -9.58
C PRO A 143 -4.75 -47.09 -9.19
N GLN A 144 -4.55 -46.82 -7.89
CA GLN A 144 -4.48 -45.44 -7.37
C GLN A 144 -3.29 -44.65 -7.95
N ASP A 145 -2.18 -45.33 -8.18
CA ASP A 145 -0.95 -44.81 -8.76
C ASP A 145 -1.13 -44.34 -10.21
N GLU A 146 -1.83 -45.12 -11.05
CA GLU A 146 -2.15 -44.70 -12.42
C GLU A 146 -3.13 -43.52 -12.45
N LEU A 147 -4.08 -43.49 -11.51
CA LEU A 147 -5.03 -42.40 -11.38
C LEU A 147 -4.39 -41.10 -10.92
N GLU A 148 -3.47 -41.17 -9.95
CA GLU A 148 -2.71 -40.02 -9.48
C GLU A 148 -1.84 -39.44 -10.59
N ALA A 149 -1.13 -40.30 -11.34
CA ALA A 149 -0.33 -39.88 -12.48
C ALA A 149 -1.16 -39.29 -13.63
N ALA A 150 -2.38 -39.80 -13.87
CA ALA A 150 -3.27 -39.29 -14.91
C ALA A 150 -3.95 -37.96 -14.55
N LEU A 151 -4.11 -37.68 -13.25
CA LEU A 151 -4.68 -36.43 -12.74
C LEU A 151 -3.63 -35.39 -12.37
N ASP A 152 -2.35 -35.75 -12.41
CA ASP A 152 -1.26 -34.80 -12.20
C ASP A 152 -1.17 -33.85 -13.40
N PRO A 153 -1.44 -32.54 -13.21
CA PRO A 153 -1.40 -31.59 -14.32
C PRO A 153 0.05 -31.49 -14.82
N GLN A 154 0.29 -31.86 -16.08
CA GLN A 154 1.58 -31.57 -16.70
C GLN A 154 1.81 -30.05 -16.70
N PRO A 155 2.87 -29.54 -16.06
CA PRO A 155 3.11 -28.11 -15.99
C PRO A 155 3.34 -27.58 -17.40
N VAL A 156 2.45 -26.69 -17.85
CA VAL A 156 2.64 -25.98 -19.11
C VAL A 156 3.70 -24.92 -18.85
N GLY A 157 4.83 -25.01 -19.55
CA GLY A 157 5.88 -24.00 -19.47
C GLY A 157 5.39 -22.65 -19.97
N VAL A 158 5.10 -21.73 -19.05
CA VAL A 158 4.73 -20.35 -19.37
C VAL A 158 6.00 -19.53 -19.46
N ARG A 159 6.27 -18.95 -20.64
CA ARG A 159 7.34 -17.97 -20.81
C ARG A 159 6.71 -16.58 -20.89
N ALA A 160 6.79 -15.83 -19.80
CA ALA A 160 6.44 -14.42 -19.81
C ALA A 160 7.38 -13.67 -20.76
N LEU A 161 6.82 -12.87 -21.67
CA LEU A 161 7.61 -11.98 -22.52
C LEU A 161 8.05 -10.72 -21.77
N ASP A 162 7.30 -10.36 -20.73
CA ASP A 162 7.54 -9.24 -19.84
C ASP A 162 7.04 -9.66 -18.44
N PRO A 163 7.91 -10.23 -17.58
CA PRO A 163 7.51 -10.65 -16.25
C PRO A 163 7.21 -9.42 -15.38
N PRO A 164 6.14 -9.45 -14.56
CA PRO A 164 5.86 -8.35 -13.63
C PRO A 164 7.05 -8.15 -12.70
N ASP A 165 7.45 -6.90 -12.49
CA ASP A 165 8.49 -6.58 -11.51
C ASP A 165 7.90 -6.84 -10.12
N PRO A 166 8.48 -7.71 -9.27
CA PRO A 166 7.97 -7.94 -7.92
C PRO A 166 7.84 -6.66 -7.09
N ARG A 167 8.54 -5.59 -7.48
CA ARG A 167 8.50 -4.29 -6.81
C ARG A 167 7.45 -3.34 -7.40
N GLU A 168 6.76 -3.67 -8.49
CA GLU A 168 5.80 -2.75 -9.11
C GLU A 168 4.67 -2.35 -8.17
N GLY A 169 4.12 -3.30 -7.40
CA GLY A 169 3.08 -3.02 -6.40
C GLY A 169 3.58 -2.13 -5.26
N GLU A 170 4.79 -2.40 -4.75
CA GLU A 170 5.45 -1.61 -3.72
C GLU A 170 5.73 -0.19 -4.23
N LEU A 171 6.35 -0.06 -5.41
CA LEU A 171 6.68 1.21 -6.04
C LEU A 171 5.43 2.03 -6.37
N THR A 172 4.34 1.38 -6.78
CA THR A 172 3.05 2.04 -7.06
C THR A 172 2.44 2.60 -5.78
N THR A 173 2.49 1.85 -4.68
CA THR A 173 1.99 2.29 -3.37
C THR A 173 2.84 3.45 -2.83
N ILE A 174 4.17 3.33 -2.87
CA ILE A 174 5.09 4.40 -2.48
C ILE A 174 4.86 5.64 -3.34
N ALA A 175 4.68 5.49 -4.65
CA ALA A 175 4.41 6.60 -5.56
C ALA A 175 3.07 7.28 -5.25
N ALA A 176 2.00 6.51 -5.01
CA ALA A 176 0.68 7.05 -4.68
C ALA A 176 0.72 7.87 -3.38
N VAL A 177 1.34 7.32 -2.34
CA VAL A 177 1.51 8.01 -1.05
C VAL A 177 2.43 9.22 -1.19
N GLY A 178 3.52 9.10 -1.96
CA GLY A 178 4.44 10.20 -2.25
C GLY A 178 3.75 11.36 -2.96
N VAL A 179 2.91 11.08 -3.96
CA VAL A 179 2.10 12.10 -4.67
C VAL A 179 1.12 12.77 -3.70
N LEU A 180 0.44 12.02 -2.84
CA LEU A 180 -0.47 12.57 -1.84
C LEU A 180 0.26 13.50 -0.86
N LEU A 181 1.42 13.07 -0.35
CA LEU A 181 2.23 13.90 0.55
C LEU A 181 2.74 15.17 -0.14
N LEU A 182 3.21 15.05 -1.38
CA LEU A 182 3.62 16.20 -2.19
C LEU A 182 2.46 17.18 -2.36
N TYR A 183 1.26 16.69 -2.65
CA TYR A 183 0.06 17.51 -2.78
C TYR A 183 -0.26 18.28 -1.49
N LEU A 184 -0.26 17.59 -0.33
CA LEU A 184 -0.47 18.22 0.97
C LEU A 184 0.62 19.27 1.29
N GLN A 185 1.87 19.00 0.90
CA GLN A 185 2.99 19.90 1.10
C GLN A 185 2.84 21.18 0.26
N VAL A 186 2.45 21.05 -1.01
CA VAL A 186 2.22 22.19 -1.91
C VAL A 186 1.09 23.08 -1.37
N ILE A 187 -0.01 22.50 -0.90
CA ILE A 187 -1.11 23.27 -0.29
C ILE A 187 -0.64 23.99 0.97
N THR A 188 0.09 23.28 1.83
CA THR A 188 0.61 23.85 3.08
C THR A 188 1.52 25.04 2.76
N TYR A 189 2.52 24.88 1.89
CA TYR A 189 3.38 26.00 1.52
C TYR A 189 2.63 27.14 0.84
N GLY A 190 1.63 26.85 0.00
CA GLY A 190 0.74 27.87 -0.57
C GLY A 190 0.04 28.71 0.51
N TYR A 191 -0.45 28.06 1.57
CA TYR A 191 -1.04 28.73 2.72
C TYR A 191 -0.03 29.63 3.46
N TRP A 192 1.21 29.14 3.67
CA TRP A 192 2.26 29.92 4.33
C TRP A 192 2.70 31.14 3.51
N ILE A 193 2.74 31.02 2.18
CA ILE A 193 2.97 32.15 1.27
C ILE A 193 1.84 33.18 1.42
N ALA A 194 0.58 32.74 1.35
CA ALA A 194 -0.58 33.62 1.44
C ALA A 194 -0.63 34.38 2.78
N MET A 195 -0.44 33.67 3.89
CA MET A 195 -0.38 34.26 5.23
C MET A 195 0.82 35.21 5.38
N GLY A 196 2.00 34.80 4.89
CA GLY A 196 3.20 35.65 4.95
C GLY A 196 3.01 36.97 4.20
N VAL A 197 2.37 36.95 3.02
CA VAL A 197 2.06 38.17 2.28
C VAL A 197 1.01 39.03 3.01
N ALA A 198 0.00 38.41 3.62
CA ALA A 198 -1.04 39.11 4.38
C ALA A 198 -0.50 39.80 5.65
N GLU A 199 0.40 39.14 6.38
CA GLU A 199 1.09 39.71 7.55
C GLU A 199 1.97 40.91 7.16
N GLU A 200 2.68 40.82 6.03
CA GLU A 200 3.52 41.92 5.56
C GLU A 200 2.67 43.14 5.19
N LYS A 201 1.57 42.93 4.46
CA LYS A 201 0.66 44.01 4.04
C LYS A 201 -0.02 44.73 5.23
N SER A 202 -0.11 44.08 6.39
CA SER A 202 -0.72 44.64 7.61
C SER A 202 0.31 45.19 8.62
N SER A 203 1.61 45.02 8.38
CA SER A 203 2.66 45.38 9.34
C SER A 203 3.15 46.83 9.18
N ARG A 204 3.30 47.54 10.31
CA ARG A 204 3.96 48.86 10.41
C ARG A 204 5.38 48.89 9.83
N VAL A 205 6.04 47.75 9.74
CA VAL A 205 7.38 47.63 9.14
C VAL A 205 7.37 48.00 7.65
N VAL A 206 6.25 47.74 6.95
CA VAL A 206 6.10 48.10 5.54
C VAL A 206 5.93 49.61 5.33
N GLU A 207 5.29 50.35 6.23
CA GLU A 207 5.26 51.84 6.16
C GLU A 207 6.68 52.42 6.15
N VAL A 208 7.57 51.88 6.99
CA VAL A 208 8.97 52.31 7.10
C VAL A 208 9.81 51.83 5.91
N LEU A 209 9.54 50.64 5.36
CA LEU A 209 10.25 50.10 4.19
C LEU A 209 9.80 50.73 2.87
N LEU A 210 8.52 51.07 2.73
CA LEU A 210 7.98 51.80 1.58
C LEU A 210 8.45 53.24 1.53
N ALA A 211 8.83 53.82 2.68
CA ALA A 211 9.52 55.11 2.71
C ALA A 211 10.93 55.06 2.07
N LYS A 212 11.51 53.86 1.88
CA LYS A 212 12.84 53.66 1.26
C LYS A 212 12.88 52.83 -0.03
N THR A 213 11.86 51.99 -0.33
CA THR A 213 11.87 51.05 -1.47
C THR A 213 10.48 50.82 -2.07
N ARG A 214 10.42 50.48 -3.37
CA ARG A 214 9.15 50.23 -4.09
C ARG A 214 8.52 48.87 -3.66
N PRO A 215 7.18 48.73 -3.63
CA PRO A 215 6.49 47.53 -3.14
C PRO A 215 6.78 46.22 -3.90
N ALA A 216 6.99 46.28 -5.22
CA ALA A 216 7.17 45.09 -6.06
C ALA A 216 8.43 44.26 -5.73
N PRO A 217 9.63 44.84 -5.56
CA PRO A 217 10.81 44.12 -5.08
C PRO A 217 10.61 43.39 -3.73
N LEU A 218 9.77 43.95 -2.85
CA LEU A 218 9.53 43.39 -1.52
C LEU A 218 8.64 42.14 -1.60
N MET A 219 7.55 42.22 -2.37
CA MET A 219 6.67 41.07 -2.63
C MET A 219 7.41 39.95 -3.39
N ALA A 220 8.17 40.31 -4.42
CA ALA A 220 8.97 39.34 -5.18
C ALA A 220 10.04 38.66 -4.30
N GLY A 221 10.74 39.44 -3.47
CA GLY A 221 11.73 38.90 -2.53
C GLY A 221 11.11 37.93 -1.52
N LYS A 222 9.89 38.21 -1.04
CA LYS A 222 9.17 37.37 -0.07
C LYS A 222 8.63 36.08 -0.70
N ILE A 223 7.99 36.16 -1.87
CA ILE A 223 7.52 34.98 -2.61
C ILE A 223 8.69 34.06 -2.95
N LEU A 224 9.80 34.61 -3.47
CA LEU A 224 11.00 33.83 -3.77
C LEU A 224 11.64 33.26 -2.50
N GLY A 225 11.62 33.97 -1.38
CA GLY A 225 12.17 33.50 -0.10
C GLY A 225 11.41 32.33 0.48
N ILE A 226 10.07 32.36 0.42
CA ILE A 226 9.22 31.27 0.92
C ILE A 226 9.17 30.11 -0.08
N GLY A 227 9.16 30.38 -1.39
CA GLY A 227 9.09 29.34 -2.42
C GLY A 227 10.39 28.57 -2.68
N LEU A 228 11.55 29.06 -2.23
CA LEU A 228 12.82 28.33 -2.31
C LEU A 228 13.04 27.35 -1.14
N LEU A 229 12.18 27.39 -0.12
CA LEU A 229 12.20 26.52 1.07
C LEU A 229 11.22 25.36 0.90
#